data_AF-A0AAU8YIY4-F1
#
_entry.id   AF-A0AAU8YIY4-F1
#
_cell.length_a   1.000
_cell.length_b   1.000
_cell.length_c   1.000
_cell.angle_alpha   90.00
_cell.angle_beta   90.00
_cell.angle_gamma   90.00
#
_symmetry.space_group_name_H-M   'P 1'
#
loop_
_entity.id
_entity.type
_entity.pdbx_description
1 polymer ?
#
loop_
_entity_poly.entity_id
_entity_poly.type
_entity_poly.pdbx_seq_one_letter_code
_entity_poly.pdbx_strand_id
1 'polypeptide(L)'
;MVAYANFLRWTANFKRDEVLRHPEHDRVILLSPMQSGRFSFALEGDTLYVGVQPFEAAWASCMPFEAAYVSDRLYLSVEGVNFMDSRMPPLALGIFVDEGEKRARMAAARFVQLIQVSVCDGYVVEVGEPCGDPVEMRLGDVVRQLRETRQAKVQQQDMGRFF
;
A
#
# COMPACT_ATOMS: atom_id res chain seq x y z
N MET A 1 -7.10 -14.19 0.35
CA MET A 1 -8.45 -13.72 0.72
C MET A 1 -8.55 -13.21 2.16
N VAL A 2 -8.07 -13.96 3.15
CA VAL A 2 -8.14 -13.55 4.57
C VAL A 2 -7.47 -12.20 4.81
N ALA A 3 -6.32 -11.93 4.20
CA ALA A 3 -5.63 -10.63 4.28
C ALA A 3 -6.52 -9.46 3.80
N TYR A 4 -7.17 -9.59 2.65
CA TYR A 4 -8.06 -8.56 2.12
C TYR A 4 -9.31 -8.37 2.99
N ALA A 5 -9.91 -9.45 3.49
CA ALA A 5 -11.02 -9.37 4.44
C ALA A 5 -10.61 -8.70 5.75
N ASN A 6 -9.41 -9.04 6.27
CA ASN A 6 -8.83 -8.40 7.44
C ASN A 6 -8.54 -6.91 7.20
N PHE A 7 -8.07 -6.54 6.01
CA PHE A 7 -7.89 -5.15 5.61
C PHE A 7 -9.23 -4.40 5.57
N LEU A 8 -10.27 -4.96 4.94
CA LEU A 8 -11.60 -4.35 4.93
C LEU A 8 -12.15 -4.19 6.36
N ARG A 9 -12.02 -5.23 7.19
CA ARG A 9 -12.42 -5.17 8.60
C ARG A 9 -11.61 -4.11 9.36
N TRP A 10 -10.31 -4.02 9.11
CA TRP A 10 -9.42 -3.01 9.69
C TRP A 10 -9.90 -1.61 9.31
N THR A 11 -10.12 -1.32 8.02
CA THR A 11 -10.64 -0.03 7.55
C THR A 11 -12.01 0.32 8.11
N ALA A 12 -12.86 -0.66 8.39
CA ALA A 12 -14.20 -0.46 8.93
C ALA A 12 -14.21 0.02 10.40
N ASN A 13 -13.07 -0.05 11.11
CA ASN A 13 -12.95 0.51 12.46
C ASN A 13 -12.73 2.02 12.48
N PHE A 14 -12.50 2.64 11.31
CA PHE A 14 -12.20 4.06 11.20
C PHE A 14 -13.41 4.86 10.74
N LYS A 15 -13.38 6.15 11.04
CA LYS A 15 -14.41 7.07 10.54
C LYS A 15 -14.29 7.22 9.03
N ARG A 16 -15.39 7.58 8.36
CA ARG A 16 -15.44 7.71 6.89
C ARG A 16 -14.47 8.75 6.33
N ASP A 17 -14.15 9.77 7.12
CA ASP A 17 -13.19 10.84 6.77
C ASP A 17 -11.72 10.44 7.00
N GLU A 18 -11.48 9.30 7.66
CA GLU A 18 -10.14 8.80 7.95
C GLU A 18 -9.60 7.83 6.89
N VAL A 19 -10.50 7.26 6.08
CA VAL A 19 -10.18 6.36 4.96
C VAL A 19 -10.93 6.86 3.73
N LEU A 20 -10.24 7.67 2.93
CA LEU A 20 -10.81 8.33 1.77
C LEU A 20 -10.57 7.50 0.50
N ARG A 21 -11.40 7.69 -0.51
CA ARG A 21 -11.08 7.25 -1.88
C ARG A 21 -10.41 8.39 -2.61
N HIS A 22 -9.43 8.08 -3.45
CA HIS A 22 -8.80 9.08 -4.30
C HIS A 22 -9.84 9.64 -5.27
N PRO A 23 -9.93 10.98 -5.45
CA PRO A 23 -10.97 11.62 -6.25
C PRO A 23 -10.97 11.14 -7.71
N GLU A 24 -9.78 10.76 -8.20
CA GLU A 24 -9.60 10.35 -9.58
C GLU A 24 -9.61 8.83 -9.82
N HIS A 25 -9.63 8.02 -8.76
CA HIS A 25 -9.55 6.57 -8.89
C HIS A 25 -10.14 5.83 -7.67
N ASP A 26 -11.31 5.22 -7.85
CA ASP A 26 -12.08 4.57 -6.77
C ASP A 26 -11.36 3.43 -6.03
N ARG A 27 -10.31 2.88 -6.65
CA ARG A 27 -9.52 1.78 -6.08
C ARG A 27 -8.25 2.24 -5.37
N VAL A 28 -8.03 3.54 -5.29
CA VAL A 28 -6.95 4.09 -4.46
C VAL A 28 -7.60 4.54 -3.15
N ILE A 29 -7.22 3.87 -2.06
CA ILE A 29 -7.63 4.20 -0.70
C ILE A 29 -6.53 5.07 -0.08
N LEU A 30 -6.91 6.21 0.48
CA LEU A 30 -6.01 7.17 1.09
C LEU A 30 -6.27 7.19 2.60
N LEU A 31 -5.22 6.91 3.37
CA LEU A 31 -5.27 7.07 4.82
C LEU A 31 -5.16 8.54 5.19
N SER A 32 -5.96 9.00 6.16
CA SER A 32 -5.76 10.34 6.73
C SER A 32 -4.38 10.45 7.39
N PRO A 33 -3.88 11.67 7.66
CA PRO A 33 -2.66 11.85 8.44
C PRO A 33 -2.69 11.10 9.77
N MET A 34 -3.84 11.07 10.45
CA MET A 34 -4.02 10.37 11.72
C MET A 34 -3.84 8.85 11.58
N GLN A 35 -4.46 8.22 10.58
CA GLN A 35 -4.30 6.77 10.37
C GLN A 35 -2.93 6.41 9.78
N SER A 36 -2.32 7.33 9.04
CA SER A 36 -0.96 7.17 8.52
C SER A 36 0.09 7.23 9.64
N GLY A 37 -0.21 7.93 10.75
CA GLY A 37 0.64 7.95 11.94
C GLY A 37 0.78 6.60 12.66
N ARG A 38 0.01 5.58 12.26
CA ARG A 38 0.13 4.20 12.75
C ARG A 38 1.29 3.43 12.11
N PHE A 39 1.93 4.02 11.09
CA PHE A 39 3.06 3.46 10.39
C PHE A 39 4.32 4.26 10.74
N SER A 40 5.41 3.55 11.05
CA SER A 40 6.74 4.15 11.21
C SER A 40 7.58 3.90 9.97
N PHE A 41 8.61 4.73 9.77
CA PHE A 41 9.46 4.66 8.58
C PHE A 41 10.92 4.74 8.97
N ALA A 42 11.73 3.85 8.42
CA ALA A 42 13.19 3.89 8.51
C ALA A 42 13.80 3.57 7.14
N LEU A 43 14.97 4.14 6.86
CA LEU A 43 15.71 3.87 5.64
C LEU A 43 17.07 3.28 6.03
N GLU A 44 17.43 2.15 5.45
CA GLU A 44 18.76 1.56 5.58
C GLU A 44 19.20 1.03 4.22
N GLY A 45 20.30 1.59 3.71
CA GLY A 45 20.75 1.35 2.33
C GLY A 45 19.65 1.66 1.32
N ASP A 46 19.35 0.69 0.47
CA ASP A 46 18.32 0.78 -0.57
C ASP A 46 16.95 0.26 -0.11
N THR A 47 16.76 0.01 1.19
CA THR A 47 15.51 -0.53 1.74
C THR A 47 14.79 0.49 2.60
N LEU A 48 13.53 0.76 2.25
CA LEU A 48 12.58 1.48 3.07
C LEU A 48 11.86 0.47 3.98
N TYR A 49 12.07 0.56 5.28
CA TYR A 49 11.31 -0.19 6.26
C TYR A 49 10.05 0.58 6.64
N VAL A 50 8.92 -0.11 6.60
CA VAL A 50 7.63 0.40 7.08
C VAL A 50 7.24 -0.41 8.29
N GLY A 51 7.33 0.21 9.46
CA GLY A 51 6.94 -0.40 10.72
C GLY A 51 5.42 -0.48 10.83
N VAL A 52 4.92 -1.68 11.13
CA VAL A 52 3.50 -1.98 11.35
C VAL A 52 3.30 -2.57 12.75
N GLN A 53 2.30 -2.07 13.47
CA GLN A 53 1.91 -2.66 14.75
C GLN A 53 1.12 -3.98 14.53
N PRO A 54 0.91 -4.83 15.56
CA PRO A 54 0.26 -6.12 15.39
C PRO A 54 -1.13 -6.07 14.71
N PHE A 55 -1.87 -4.98 14.91
CA PHE A 55 -3.20 -4.81 14.31
C PHE A 55 -3.13 -4.60 12.78
N GLU A 56 -2.18 -3.80 12.31
CA GLU A 56 -1.90 -3.59 10.89
C GLU A 56 -1.23 -4.81 10.25
N ALA A 57 -0.29 -5.44 10.96
CA ALA A 57 0.42 -6.63 10.49
C ALA A 57 -0.54 -7.78 10.15
N ALA A 58 -1.65 -7.93 10.88
CA ALA A 58 -2.66 -8.97 10.66
C ALA A 58 -3.28 -8.99 9.25
N TRP A 59 -3.19 -7.89 8.49
CA TRP A 59 -3.56 -7.85 7.08
C TRP A 59 -2.36 -7.57 6.17
N ALA A 60 -1.45 -6.68 6.58
CA ALA A 60 -0.38 -6.20 5.71
C ALA A 60 0.64 -7.30 5.36
N SER A 61 0.95 -8.19 6.31
CA SER A 61 1.96 -9.25 6.12
C SER A 61 1.57 -10.32 5.11
N CYS A 62 0.27 -10.44 4.79
CA CYS A 62 -0.26 -11.44 3.86
C CYS A 62 -0.92 -10.78 2.63
N MET A 63 -0.80 -9.45 2.52
CA MET A 63 -1.33 -8.72 1.38
C MET A 63 -0.36 -8.90 0.21
N PRO A 64 -0.83 -9.30 -0.99
CA PRO A 64 0.03 -9.56 -2.14
C PRO A 64 0.40 -8.24 -2.82
N PHE A 65 1.17 -7.39 -2.15
CA PHE A 65 1.66 -6.15 -2.73
C PHE A 65 2.68 -6.45 -3.82
N GLU A 66 2.47 -5.94 -5.05
CA GLU A 66 3.43 -6.17 -6.14
C GLU A 66 4.30 -4.94 -6.44
N ALA A 67 3.88 -3.75 -6.01
CA ALA A 67 4.67 -2.54 -6.19
C ALA A 67 4.38 -1.46 -5.16
N ALA A 68 5.42 -0.69 -4.85
CA ALA A 68 5.37 0.53 -4.06
C ALA A 68 5.71 1.75 -4.91
N TYR A 69 5.14 2.91 -4.57
CA TYR A 69 5.39 4.17 -5.25
C TYR A 69 5.46 5.31 -4.24
N VAL A 70 6.30 6.32 -4.49
CA VAL A 70 6.33 7.53 -3.68
C VAL A 70 6.00 8.74 -4.56
N SER A 71 4.95 9.48 -4.19
CA SER A 71 4.53 10.72 -4.84
C SER A 71 4.20 11.78 -3.78
N ASP A 72 2.93 12.12 -3.60
CA ASP A 72 2.42 12.87 -2.45
C ASP A 72 2.32 11.99 -1.18
N ARG A 73 2.30 10.66 -1.37
CA ARG A 73 2.15 9.62 -0.36
C ARG A 73 3.05 8.44 -0.70
N LEU A 74 3.27 7.55 0.27
CA LEU A 74 3.74 6.21 -0.01
C LEU A 74 2.55 5.35 -0.40
N TYR A 75 2.55 4.80 -1.60
CA TYR A 75 1.52 3.91 -2.10
C TYR A 75 2.01 2.47 -2.12
N LEU A 76 1.21 1.55 -1.56
CA LEU A 76 1.40 0.11 -1.72
C LEU A 76 0.26 -0.42 -2.60
N SER A 77 0.61 -1.05 -3.71
CA SER A 77 -0.36 -1.46 -4.74
C SER A 77 -0.51 -2.96 -4.85
N VAL A 78 -1.74 -3.37 -5.15
CA VAL A 78 -2.18 -4.71 -5.48
C VAL A 78 -2.83 -4.67 -6.87
N GLU A 79 -2.32 -5.43 -7.84
CA GLU A 79 -2.86 -5.49 -9.22
C GLU A 79 -4.15 -6.33 -9.33
N GLY A 80 -4.50 -7.01 -8.24
CA GLY A 80 -5.71 -7.82 -8.07
C GLY A 80 -5.44 -9.28 -8.38
N VAL A 81 -5.89 -10.16 -7.48
CA VAL A 81 -5.63 -11.60 -7.55
C VAL A 81 -6.92 -12.36 -7.76
N ASN A 82 -6.94 -13.23 -8.77
CA ASN A 82 -8.03 -14.19 -9.00
C ASN A 82 -7.70 -15.51 -8.29
N PHE A 83 -8.61 -15.97 -7.44
CA PHE A 83 -8.51 -17.27 -6.76
C PHE A 83 -9.80 -18.05 -7.00
N MET A 84 -9.76 -19.03 -7.91
CA MET A 84 -10.90 -19.93 -8.23
C MET A 84 -12.24 -19.18 -8.31
N ASP A 85 -13.04 -19.19 -7.24
CA ASP A 85 -14.39 -18.58 -7.17
C ASP A 85 -14.43 -17.16 -6.56
N SER A 86 -13.27 -16.57 -6.29
CA SER A 86 -13.16 -15.30 -5.56
C SER A 86 -12.11 -14.38 -6.17
N ARG A 87 -12.36 -13.08 -6.11
CA ARG A 87 -11.47 -12.07 -6.67
C ARG A 87 -11.16 -10.99 -5.67
N MET A 88 -9.88 -10.79 -5.43
CA MET A 88 -9.40 -9.55 -4.82
C MET A 88 -9.31 -8.49 -5.91
N PRO A 89 -10.05 -7.38 -5.81
CA PRO A 89 -9.94 -6.31 -6.79
C PRO A 89 -8.56 -5.65 -6.68
N PRO A 90 -8.07 -5.03 -7.77
CA PRO A 90 -6.90 -4.17 -7.69
C PRO A 90 -7.15 -3.05 -6.68
N LEU A 91 -6.13 -2.69 -5.91
CA LEU A 91 -6.20 -1.69 -4.84
C LEU A 91 -4.86 -1.00 -4.72
N ALA A 92 -4.82 0.30 -4.43
CA ALA A 92 -3.61 0.92 -3.88
C ALA A 92 -3.94 1.62 -2.55
N LEU A 93 -3.07 1.47 -1.56
CA LEU A 93 -3.17 2.10 -0.26
C LEU A 93 -2.15 3.23 -0.16
N GLY A 94 -2.61 4.47 -0.04
CA GLY A 94 -1.78 5.66 0.13
C GLY A 94 -1.62 6.05 1.60
N ILE A 95 -0.42 5.89 2.12
CA ILE A 95 0.00 6.29 3.47
C ILE A 95 0.58 7.71 3.40
N PHE A 96 0.01 8.63 4.17
CA PHE A 96 0.43 10.02 4.20
C PHE A 96 1.84 10.18 4.76
N VAL A 97 2.67 10.94 4.04
CA VAL A 97 4.01 11.34 4.45
C VAL A 97 4.10 12.84 4.25
N ASP A 98 4.19 13.61 5.33
CA ASP A 98 4.03 15.06 5.29
C ASP A 98 5.19 15.78 4.57
N GLU A 99 6.42 15.43 4.94
CA GLU A 99 7.62 16.13 4.48
C GLU A 99 8.06 15.69 3.08
N GLY A 100 8.20 16.67 2.17
CA GLY A 100 8.69 16.43 0.81
C GLY A 100 10.11 15.87 0.75
N GLU A 101 11.01 16.32 1.62
CA GLU A 101 12.37 15.79 1.70
C GLU A 101 12.38 14.31 2.14
N LYS A 102 11.53 13.96 3.12
CA LYS A 102 11.34 12.57 3.56
C LYS A 102 10.84 11.70 2.40
N ARG A 103 9.88 12.19 1.62
CA ARG A 103 9.39 11.47 0.42
C ARG A 103 10.49 11.32 -0.63
N ALA A 104 11.29 12.36 -0.89
CA ALA A 104 12.41 12.26 -1.84
C ALA A 104 13.44 11.21 -1.41
N ARG A 105 13.74 11.11 -0.10
CA ARG A 105 14.61 10.07 0.45
C ARG A 105 13.99 8.68 0.34
N MET A 106 12.70 8.54 0.63
CA MET A 106 11.97 7.27 0.46
C MET A 106 11.96 6.80 -1.00
N ALA A 107 11.78 7.72 -1.95
CA ALA A 107 11.75 7.42 -3.38
C ALA A 107 13.09 6.90 -3.93
N ALA A 108 14.20 7.09 -3.20
CA ALA A 108 15.50 6.55 -3.55
C ALA A 108 15.67 5.07 -3.15
N ALA A 109 14.79 4.53 -2.30
CA ALA A 109 14.81 3.12 -1.95
C ALA A 109 14.45 2.26 -3.17
N ARG A 110 15.04 1.07 -3.27
CA ARG A 110 14.71 0.05 -4.26
C ARG A 110 13.61 -0.89 -3.78
N PHE A 111 13.51 -1.10 -2.47
CA PHE A 111 12.53 -2.00 -1.87
C PHE A 111 11.81 -1.36 -0.68
N VAL A 112 10.59 -1.82 -0.43
CA VAL A 112 9.83 -1.56 0.78
C VAL A 112 9.66 -2.88 1.53
N GLN A 113 10.19 -2.96 2.75
CA GLN A 113 10.01 -4.10 3.64
C GLN A 113 9.08 -3.72 4.79
N LEU A 114 8.01 -4.48 4.99
CA LEU A 114 7.20 -4.31 6.19
C LEU A 114 7.89 -5.01 7.37
N ILE A 115 7.90 -4.38 8.53
CA ILE A 115 8.51 -4.92 9.74
C ILE A 115 7.58 -4.73 10.93
N GLN A 116 7.47 -5.74 11.79
CA GLN A 116 6.65 -5.59 12.99
C GLN A 116 7.32 -4.66 13.99
N VAL A 117 6.55 -3.77 14.61
CA VAL A 117 7.05 -2.86 15.64
C VAL A 117 6.10 -2.80 16.83
N SER A 118 6.68 -2.65 18.02
CA SER A 118 5.96 -2.26 19.23
C SER A 118 6.17 -0.77 19.47
N VAL A 119 5.08 -0.05 19.77
CA VAL A 119 5.10 1.39 20.02
C VAL A 119 4.56 1.66 21.42
N CYS A 120 5.31 2.44 22.21
CA CYS A 120 4.89 2.96 23.51
C CYS A 120 5.10 4.46 23.52
N ASP A 121 4.10 5.22 23.97
CA ASP A 121 4.16 6.69 24.09
C ASP A 121 4.59 7.42 22.79
N GLY A 122 4.24 6.87 21.63
CA GLY A 122 4.57 7.43 20.32
C GLY A 122 5.98 7.08 19.82
N TYR A 123 6.74 6.27 20.55
CA TYR A 123 8.07 5.82 20.17
C TYR A 123 8.10 4.33 19.86
N VAL A 124 8.84 3.93 18.83
CA VAL A 124 9.15 2.53 18.58
C VAL A 124 10.08 2.03 19.69
N VAL A 125 9.62 1.06 20.47
CA VAL A 125 10.38 0.47 21.59
C VAL A 125 10.95 -0.90 21.25
N GLU A 126 10.41 -1.57 20.24
CA GLU A 126 10.84 -2.88 19.78
C GLU A 126 10.66 -2.98 18.27
N VAL A 127 11.65 -3.57 17.61
CA VAL A 127 11.61 -3.91 16.20
C VAL A 127 11.68 -5.43 16.12
N GLY A 128 10.61 -6.03 15.57
CA GLY A 128 10.50 -7.47 15.38
C GLY A 128 10.99 -7.92 14.01
N GLU A 129 10.50 -9.07 13.57
CA GLU A 129 10.87 -9.66 12.29
C GLU A 129 10.20 -8.95 11.10
N PRO A 130 10.85 -8.97 9.92
CA PRO A 130 10.20 -8.63 8.66
C PRO A 130 8.94 -9.47 8.46
N CYS A 131 7.92 -8.86 7.86
CA CYS A 131 6.67 -9.55 7.57
C CYS A 131 6.23 -9.37 6.11
N GLY A 132 5.87 -10.47 5.47
CA GLY A 132 5.65 -10.51 4.01
C GLY A 132 6.94 -10.33 3.22
N ASP A 133 6.82 -10.45 1.90
CA ASP A 133 7.95 -10.30 0.97
C ASP A 133 8.28 -8.81 0.73
N PRO A 134 9.55 -8.47 0.44
CA PRO A 134 9.91 -7.12 0.03
C PRO A 134 9.15 -6.70 -1.23
N VAL A 135 8.60 -5.48 -1.21
CA VAL A 135 7.86 -4.89 -2.32
C VAL A 135 8.79 -4.00 -3.13
N GLU A 136 8.81 -4.16 -4.45
CA GLU A 136 9.65 -3.32 -5.32
C GLU A 136 9.16 -1.87 -5.35
N MET A 137 10.08 -0.92 -5.15
CA MET A 137 9.81 0.50 -5.39
C MET A 137 9.89 0.79 -6.88
N ARG A 138 8.77 1.21 -7.47
CA ARG A 138 8.69 1.57 -8.88
C ARG A 138 8.66 3.08 -9.05
N LEU A 139 9.29 3.55 -10.13
CA LEU A 139 9.28 4.96 -10.50
C LEU A 139 7.93 5.36 -11.11
N GLY A 140 7.46 6.56 -10.76
CA GLY A 140 6.31 7.20 -11.39
C GLY A 140 5.11 7.41 -10.45
N ASP A 141 3.99 7.81 -11.06
CA ASP A 141 2.74 8.09 -10.36
C ASP A 141 1.80 6.87 -10.43
N VAL A 142 1.46 6.32 -9.26
CA VAL A 142 0.56 5.17 -9.13
C VAL A 142 -0.80 5.44 -9.78
N VAL A 143 -1.31 6.67 -9.71
CA VAL A 143 -2.62 7.02 -10.29
C VAL A 143 -2.55 6.93 -11.81
N ARG A 144 -1.46 7.42 -12.40
CA ARG A 144 -1.20 7.32 -13.84
C ARG A 144 -1.00 5.87 -14.29
N GLN A 145 -0.17 5.09 -13.58
CA GLN A 145 0.07 3.69 -13.94
C GLN A 145 -1.19 2.81 -13.78
N LEU A 146 -1.98 3.03 -12.74
CA LEU A 146 -3.26 2.32 -12.55
C LEU A 146 -4.27 2.69 -13.66
N ARG A 147 -4.28 3.94 -14.12
CA ARG A 147 -5.09 4.37 -15.29
C ARG A 147 -4.64 3.68 -16.57
N GLU A 148 -3.35 3.72 -16.88
CA GLU A 148 -2.77 3.12 -18.10
C GLU A 148 -3.00 1.60 -18.12
N THR A 149 -2.80 0.91 -17.00
CA THR A 149 -3.04 -0.54 -16.87
C THR A 149 -4.51 -0.90 -17.08
N ARG A 150 -5.44 -0.06 -16.58
CA ARG A 150 -6.88 -0.27 -16.79
C ARG A 150 -7.25 -0.06 -18.26
N GLN A 151 -6.74 0.97 -18.91
CA GLN A 151 -6.98 1.22 -20.33
C GLN A 151 -6.44 0.09 -21.21
N ALA A 152 -5.22 -0.39 -20.92
CA ALA A 152 -4.63 -1.52 -21.63
C ALA A 152 -5.45 -2.81 -21.48
N LYS A 153 -5.95 -3.11 -20.27
CA LYS A 153 -6.83 -4.27 -20.03
C LYS A 153 -8.18 -4.16 -20.77
N VAL A 154 -8.76 -2.95 -20.86
CA VAL A 154 -10.00 -2.72 -21.63
C VAL A 154 -9.74 -2.90 -23.12
N GLN A 155 -8.66 -2.32 -23.66
CA GLN A 155 -8.30 -2.50 -25.07
C GLN A 155 -8.04 -3.97 -25.44
N GLN A 156 -7.37 -4.74 -24.58
CA GLN A 156 -7.18 -6.18 -24.80
C GLN A 156 -8.51 -6.97 -24.77
N GLN A 157 -9.43 -6.61 -23.89
CA GLN A 157 -10.76 -7.23 -23.85
C GLN A 157 -11.60 -6.90 -25.07
N ASP A 158 -11.47 -5.69 -25.62
CA ASP A 158 -12.13 -5.31 -26.87
C ASP A 158 -11.49 -6.03 -28.06
N MET A 159 -10.16 -6.15 -28.15
CA MET A 159 -9.51 -6.92 -29.20
C MET A 159 -9.90 -8.40 -29.18
N GLY A 160 -10.06 -9.01 -28.01
CA GLY A 160 -10.53 -10.40 -27.87
C GLY A 160 -12.00 -10.64 -28.25
N ARG A 161 -12.78 -9.58 -28.52
CA ARG A 161 -14.14 -9.69 -29.08
C ARG A 161 -14.17 -9.67 -30.61
N PHE A 162 -13.06 -9.35 -31.26
CA PHE A 162 -12.94 -9.28 -32.72
C PHE A 162 -12.18 -10.47 -33.34
N PHE A 163 -11.81 -11.47 -32.54
CA PHE A 163 -11.22 -12.73 -32.97
C PHE A 163 -12.04 -13.92 -32.48
#